data_AF-A0A0N4T979-F1
#
_entry.id   AF-A0A0N4T979-F1
#
_cell.length_a   1.000
_cell.length_b   1.000
_cell.length_c   1.000
_cell.angle_alpha   90.00
_cell.angle_beta   90.00
_cell.angle_gamma   90.00
#
_symmetry.space_group_name_H-M   'P 1'
#
loop_
_entity.id
_entity.type
_entity.pdbx_description
1 polymer ?
#
loop_
_entity_poly.entity_id
_entity_poly.type
_entity_poly.pdbx_seq_one_letter_code
_entity_poly.pdbx_strand_id
1 'polypeptide(L)'
;MRKGRKPAPAVRREINERLIEEIEQMAQQLSASVPASSPQHLAALMYFTNLANRLTLEQCREILEETSSEFVICTLVQNSALIVIRKWATLEPRIKRDHFDYFLGRALFKYGYITI
;
A
#
# COMPACT_ATOMS: atom_id res chain seq x y z
N MET A 1 -0.97 31.19 3.24
CA MET A 1 -0.57 29.77 3.06
C MET A 1 -0.37 29.14 4.44
N ARG A 2 -1.27 28.26 4.89
CA ARG A 2 -1.10 27.55 6.17
C ARG A 2 -0.05 26.46 5.97
N LYS A 3 1.13 26.61 6.58
CA LYS A 3 2.11 25.52 6.70
C LYS A 3 1.43 24.37 7.45
N GLY A 4 1.03 23.33 6.75
CA GLY A 4 0.55 22.11 7.36
C GLY A 4 1.63 21.58 8.29
N ARG A 5 1.37 21.58 9.60
CA ARG A 5 2.26 20.98 10.58
C ARG A 5 2.35 19.50 10.25
N LYS A 6 3.52 19.04 9.78
CA LYS A 6 3.78 17.60 9.66
C LYS A 6 3.63 16.98 11.05
N PRO A 7 2.91 15.87 11.19
CA PRO A 7 2.72 15.22 12.49
C PRO A 7 4.06 14.82 13.09
N ALA A 8 4.13 14.83 14.42
CA ALA A 8 5.31 14.37 15.13
C ALA A 8 5.62 12.89 14.78
N PRO A 9 6.90 12.47 14.78
CA PRO A 9 7.29 11.12 14.37
C PRO A 9 6.54 9.99 15.09
N ALA A 10 6.29 10.14 16.39
CA ALA A 10 5.54 9.16 17.19
C ALA A 10 4.07 9.05 16.73
N VAL A 11 3.43 10.20 16.45
CA VAL A 11 2.04 10.25 15.97
C VAL A 11 1.93 9.64 14.57
N ARG A 12 2.92 9.88 13.72
CA ARG A 12 2.98 9.28 12.38
C ARG A 12 3.09 7.76 12.46
N ARG A 13 3.92 7.24 13.38
CA ARG A 13 4.09 5.81 13.60
C ARG A 13 2.78 5.14 14.07
N GLU A 14 2.11 5.74 15.04
CA GLU A 14 0.83 5.21 15.55
C GLU A 14 -0.27 5.22 14.46
N ILE A 15 -0.32 6.26 13.62
CA ILE A 15 -1.25 6.32 12.48
C ILE A 15 -0.95 5.18 11.50
N ASN A 16 0.33 4.90 11.24
CA ASN A 16 0.74 3.85 10.33
C ASN A 16 0.47 2.45 10.89
N GLU A 17 0.70 2.23 12.19
CA GLU A 17 0.38 0.95 12.87
C GLU A 17 -1.12 0.63 12.76
N ARG A 18 -1.99 1.59 13.07
CA ARG A 18 -3.45 1.41 12.90
C ARG A 18 -3.86 1.16 11.45
N LEU A 19 -3.17 1.80 10.50
CA LEU A 19 -3.42 1.61 9.08
C LEU A 19 -3.00 0.22 8.62
N ILE A 20 -1.87 -0.30 9.10
CA ILE A 20 -1.40 -1.66 8.83
C ILE A 20 -2.42 -2.67 9.38
N GLU A 21 -2.85 -2.50 10.63
CA GLU A 21 -3.86 -3.37 11.24
C GLU A 21 -5.18 -3.38 10.45
N GLU A 22 -5.68 -2.22 10.02
CA GLU A 22 -6.90 -2.12 9.20
C GLU A 22 -6.74 -2.87 7.87
N ILE A 23 -5.60 -2.67 7.19
CA ILE A 23 -5.32 -3.33 5.90
C ILE A 23 -5.21 -4.85 6.09
N GLU A 24 -4.54 -5.32 7.13
CA GLU A 24 -4.39 -6.75 7.39
C GLU A 24 -5.73 -7.41 7.79
N GLN A 25 -6.56 -6.72 8.57
CA GLN A 25 -7.91 -7.20 8.88
C GLN A 25 -8.77 -7.33 7.62
N MET A 26 -8.74 -6.34 6.73
CA MET A 26 -9.48 -6.41 5.46
C MET A 26 -8.94 -7.55 4.58
N ALA A 27 -7.61 -7.76 4.56
CA ALA A 27 -7.00 -8.87 3.81
C ALA A 27 -7.44 -10.24 4.36
N GLN A 28 -7.54 -10.37 5.68
CA GLN A 28 -8.06 -11.57 6.33
C GLN A 28 -9.52 -11.83 5.95
N GLN A 29 -10.36 -10.80 5.85
CA GLN A 29 -11.75 -10.98 5.41
C GLN A 29 -11.88 -11.48 3.96
N LEU A 30 -10.93 -11.14 3.10
CA LEU A 30 -10.88 -11.67 1.73
C LEU A 30 -10.31 -13.09 1.67
N SER A 31 -9.41 -13.43 2.60
CA SER A 31 -8.76 -14.75 2.66
C SER A 31 -9.59 -15.78 3.43
N ALA A 32 -10.53 -15.33 4.27
CA ALA A 32 -11.43 -16.19 5.00
C ALA A 32 -12.42 -16.87 4.03
N SER A 33 -12.80 -18.12 4.34
CA SER A 33 -13.80 -18.89 3.58
C SER A 33 -15.23 -18.37 3.80
N VAL A 34 -15.43 -17.07 3.56
CA VAL A 34 -16.71 -16.36 3.65
C VAL A 34 -17.31 -16.29 2.25
N PRO A 35 -18.64 -16.43 2.08
CA PRO A 35 -19.26 -16.25 0.77
C PRO A 35 -18.88 -14.91 0.16
N ALA A 36 -18.56 -14.91 -1.14
CA ALA A 36 -18.21 -13.69 -1.89
C ALA A 36 -19.34 -12.64 -1.89
N SER A 37 -20.59 -13.07 -1.67
CA SER A 37 -21.77 -12.22 -1.52
C SER A 37 -21.96 -11.62 -0.12
N SER A 38 -21.13 -12.02 0.86
CA SER A 38 -21.26 -11.48 2.21
C SER A 38 -20.95 -9.99 2.25
N PRO A 39 -21.65 -9.21 3.09
CA PRO A 39 -21.36 -7.79 3.27
C PRO A 39 -19.91 -7.52 3.68
N GLN A 40 -19.31 -8.40 4.51
CA GLN A 40 -17.91 -8.30 4.93
C GLN A 40 -16.96 -8.44 3.74
N HIS A 41 -17.14 -9.47 2.91
CA HIS A 41 -16.29 -9.70 1.75
C HIS A 41 -16.41 -8.56 0.73
N LEU A 42 -17.63 -8.08 0.47
CA LEU A 42 -17.86 -6.94 -0.43
C LEU A 42 -17.23 -5.65 0.11
N ALA A 43 -17.34 -5.38 1.41
CA ALA A 43 -16.72 -4.22 2.05
C ALA A 43 -15.19 -4.27 1.93
N ALA A 44 -14.59 -5.43 2.16
CA ALA A 44 -13.15 -5.62 1.98
C ALA A 44 -12.72 -5.45 0.51
N LEU A 45 -13.47 -5.97 -0.47
CA LEU A 45 -13.19 -5.71 -1.89
C LEU A 45 -13.25 -4.22 -2.23
N MET A 46 -14.28 -3.51 -1.76
CA MET A 46 -14.42 -2.07 -1.95
C MET A 46 -13.28 -1.29 -1.30
N TYR A 47 -12.82 -1.74 -0.12
CA TYR A 47 -11.68 -1.18 0.58
C TYR A 47 -10.43 -1.22 -0.30
N PHE A 48 -10.06 -2.40 -0.80
CA PHE A 48 -8.84 -2.58 -1.60
C PHE A 48 -8.94 -1.88 -2.97
N THR A 49 -10.13 -1.86 -3.58
CA THR A 49 -10.36 -1.16 -4.86
C THR A 49 -10.12 0.36 -4.75
N ASN A 50 -10.31 0.95 -3.57
CA ASN A 50 -10.17 2.38 -3.35
C ASN A 50 -8.83 2.79 -2.70
N LEU A 51 -7.91 1.85 -2.47
CA LEU A 51 -6.62 2.12 -1.81
C LEU A 51 -5.80 3.20 -2.53
N ALA A 52 -5.89 3.29 -3.86
CA ALA A 52 -5.13 4.26 -4.67
C ALA A 52 -5.48 5.70 -4.37
N ASN A 53 -6.68 5.92 -3.84
CA ASN A 53 -7.17 7.23 -3.47
C ASN A 53 -6.99 7.51 -1.97
N ARG A 54 -6.72 6.48 -1.16
CA ARG A 54 -6.55 6.58 0.30
C ARG A 54 -5.09 6.67 0.73
N LEU A 55 -4.18 6.08 -0.04
CA LEU A 55 -2.78 5.99 0.31
C LEU A 55 -1.89 6.88 -0.56
N THR A 56 -0.91 7.47 0.10
CA THR A 56 0.25 8.06 -0.58
C THR A 56 1.31 6.99 -0.86
N LEU A 57 2.23 7.31 -1.77
CA LEU A 57 3.38 6.45 -2.07
C LEU A 57 4.28 6.22 -0.84
N GLU A 58 4.39 7.23 0.02
CA GLU A 58 5.17 7.15 1.25
C GLU A 58 4.54 6.16 2.25
N GLN A 59 3.22 6.23 2.43
CA GLN A 59 2.49 5.26 3.26
C GLN A 59 2.57 3.85 2.70
N CYS A 60 2.47 3.68 1.36
CA CYS A 60 2.63 2.37 0.74
C CYS A 60 4.01 1.76 1.04
N ARG A 61 5.08 2.58 1.02
CA ARG A 61 6.42 2.13 1.39
C ARG A 61 6.49 1.70 2.85
N GLU A 62 6.00 2.54 3.77
CA GLU A 62 6.02 2.24 5.21
C GLU A 62 5.28 0.95 5.54
N ILE A 63 4.09 0.73 4.96
CA ILE A 63 3.33 -0.51 5.18
C ILE A 63 4.08 -1.73 4.63
N LEU A 64 4.70 -1.62 3.45
CA LEU A 64 5.45 -2.71 2.83
C LEU A 64 6.71 -3.12 3.61
N GLU A 65 7.28 -2.21 4.39
CA GLU A 65 8.42 -2.50 5.26
C GLU A 65 8.01 -3.36 6.45
N GLU A 66 6.78 -3.20 6.95
CA GLU A 66 6.27 -3.81 8.19
C GLU A 66 5.40 -5.06 7.97
N THR A 67 4.59 -5.11 6.91
CA THR A 67 3.65 -6.23 6.71
C THR A 67 4.34 -7.50 6.19
N SER A 68 3.86 -8.66 6.63
CA SER A 68 4.24 -9.97 6.11
C SER A 68 3.15 -10.65 5.29
N SER A 69 2.02 -9.97 5.05
CA SER A 69 0.90 -10.53 4.29
C SER A 69 1.14 -10.44 2.79
N GLU A 70 1.28 -11.59 2.11
CA GLU A 70 1.51 -11.64 0.65
C GLU A 70 0.41 -10.92 -0.14
N PHE A 71 -0.84 -11.06 0.29
CA PHE A 71 -1.97 -10.36 -0.32
C PHE A 71 -1.79 -8.84 -0.23
N VAL A 72 -1.46 -8.34 0.97
CA VAL A 72 -1.24 -6.91 1.20
C VAL A 72 -0.05 -6.40 0.40
N ILE A 73 1.03 -7.16 0.35
CA ILE A 73 2.22 -6.85 -0.45
C ILE A 73 1.82 -6.68 -1.92
N CYS A 74 1.19 -7.68 -2.51
CA CYS A 74 0.74 -7.65 -3.91
C CYS A 74 -0.18 -6.47 -4.18
N THR A 75 -1.18 -6.23 -3.32
CA THR A 75 -2.11 -5.12 -3.52
C THR A 75 -1.43 -3.76 -3.39
N LEU A 76 -0.52 -3.56 -2.43
CA LEU A 76 0.18 -2.28 -2.27
C LEU A 76 1.17 -1.99 -3.40
N VAL A 77 1.81 -3.03 -3.95
CA VAL A 77 2.65 -2.91 -5.15
C VAL A 77 1.79 -2.45 -6.35
N GLN A 78 0.67 -3.13 -6.61
CA GLN A 78 -0.27 -2.73 -7.67
C GLN A 78 -0.79 -1.30 -7.46
N ASN A 79 -1.13 -0.97 -6.22
CA ASN A 79 -1.65 0.34 -5.84
C ASN A 79 -0.64 1.45 -6.13
N SER A 80 0.62 1.24 -5.71
CA SER A 80 1.69 2.20 -5.90
C SER A 80 2.02 2.41 -7.37
N ALA A 81 2.03 1.34 -8.16
CA ALA A 81 2.18 1.43 -9.61
C ALA A 81 1.06 2.28 -10.25
N LEU A 82 -0.19 2.09 -9.83
CA LEU A 82 -1.32 2.87 -10.32
C LEU A 82 -1.21 4.36 -9.97
N ILE A 83 -0.77 4.69 -8.75
CA ILE A 83 -0.53 6.09 -8.34
C ILE A 83 0.54 6.74 -9.21
N VAL A 84 1.64 6.03 -9.49
CA VAL A 84 2.74 6.52 -10.35
C VAL A 84 2.26 6.73 -11.78
N ILE A 85 1.54 5.75 -12.36
CA ILE A 85 1.00 5.83 -13.73
C ILE A 85 0.04 7.02 -13.86
N ARG A 86 -0.89 7.20 -12.92
CA ARG A 86 -1.87 8.30 -12.94
C ARG A 86 -1.21 9.68 -12.89
N LYS A 87 -0.05 9.79 -12.24
CA LYS A 87 0.70 11.05 -12.10
C LYS A 87 1.92 11.12 -13.02
N TRP A 88 2.06 10.19 -13.96
CA TRP A 88 3.31 10.00 -14.71
C TRP A 88 3.79 11.28 -15.41
N ALA A 89 2.87 12.02 -16.02
CA ALA A 89 3.20 13.25 -16.74
C ALA A 89 3.76 14.36 -15.83
N THR A 90 3.40 14.36 -14.54
CA THR A 90 3.75 15.41 -13.58
C THR A 90 4.80 15.00 -12.57
N LEU A 91 5.18 13.72 -12.52
CA LEU A 91 6.22 13.22 -11.63
C LEU A 91 7.63 13.56 -12.13
N GLU A 92 8.48 13.98 -11.19
CA GLU A 92 9.90 14.18 -11.45
C GLU A 92 10.58 12.86 -11.86
N PRO A 93 11.56 12.89 -12.80
CA PRO A 93 12.29 11.70 -13.23
C PRO A 93 12.92 10.90 -12.10
N ARG A 94 13.37 11.57 -11.04
CA ARG A 94 13.93 10.93 -9.85
C ARG A 94 12.89 10.08 -9.12
N ILE A 95 11.69 10.62 -8.90
CA ILE A 95 10.62 9.91 -8.19
C ILE A 95 10.20 8.65 -8.98
N LYS A 96 10.13 8.76 -10.31
CA LYS A 96 9.85 7.62 -11.20
C LYS A 96 10.87 6.50 -11.00
N ARG A 97 12.16 6.83 -11.06
CA ARG A 97 13.26 5.90 -10.88
C ARG A 97 13.26 5.27 -9.49
N ASP A 98 13.23 6.10 -8.44
CA ASP A 98 13.26 5.64 -7.04
C ASP A 98 12.08 4.69 -6.72
N HIS A 99 10.93 4.88 -7.38
CA HIS A 99 9.78 3.98 -7.25
C HIS A 99 9.99 2.67 -8.00
N PHE A 100 10.39 2.72 -9.28
CA PHE A 100 10.68 1.50 -10.03
C PHE A 100 11.76 0.67 -9.35
N ASP A 101 12.85 1.30 -8.87
CA ASP A 101 13.94 0.62 -8.17
C ASP A 101 13.48 0.01 -6.83
N TYR A 102 12.65 0.73 -6.06
CA TYR A 102 12.10 0.19 -4.82
C TYR A 102 11.14 -0.98 -5.09
N PHE A 103 10.23 -0.87 -6.05
CA PHE A 103 9.21 -1.87 -6.28
C PHE A 103 9.75 -3.11 -7.02
N LEU A 104 10.46 -2.92 -8.13
CA LEU A 104 11.08 -4.02 -8.88
C LEU A 104 12.25 -4.64 -8.11
N GLY A 105 13.04 -3.81 -7.42
CA GLY A 105 14.31 -4.22 -6.84
C GLY A 105 14.28 -4.58 -5.35
N ARG A 106 13.39 -3.98 -4.54
CA ARG A 106 13.38 -4.22 -3.08
C ARG A 106 12.12 -4.92 -2.60
N ALA A 107 10.95 -4.44 -3.00
CA ALA A 107 9.69 -5.02 -2.56
C ALA A 107 9.55 -6.46 -3.07
N LEU A 108 9.76 -6.72 -4.37
CA LEU A 108 9.64 -8.07 -4.93
C LEU A 108 10.79 -9.01 -4.52
N PHE A 109 12.01 -8.49 -4.37
CA PHE A 109 13.17 -9.29 -3.94
C PHE A 109 13.14 -9.66 -2.46
N LYS A 110 12.68 -8.76 -1.57
CA LYS A 110 12.53 -9.05 -0.13
C LYS A 110 11.68 -10.30 0.12
N TYR A 111 10.73 -10.57 -0.77
CA TYR A 111 9.79 -11.69 -0.65
C TYR A 111 10.07 -12.83 -1.65
N GLY A 112 11.23 -12.82 -2.34
CA GLY A 112 11.69 -13.96 -3.14
C GLY A 112 10.94 -14.23 -4.45
N TYR A 113 10.12 -13.29 -4.93
CA TYR A 113 9.28 -13.50 -6.13
C TYR A 113 10.01 -13.38 -7.47
N ILE A 114 11.30 -12.98 -7.46
CA ILE A 114 12.16 -12.95 -8.66
C ILE A 114 13.50 -13.60 -8.29
N THR A 115 13.74 -14.79 -8.81
CA THR A 115 15.10 -15.35 -8.94
C THR A 115 15.52 -15.08 -10.37
N ILE A 116 16.55 -14.26 -10.59
CA ILE A 116 17.15 -14.06 -11.93
C ILE A 116 18.20 -15.15 -12.14
#